data_AF-A0AA96CZ44-F1
#
_entry.id   AF-A0AA96CZ44-F1
#
_cell.length_a   1.000
_cell.length_b   1.000
_cell.length_c   1.000
_cell.angle_alpha   90.00
_cell.angle_beta   90.00
_cell.angle_gamma   90.00
#
_symmetry.space_group_name_H-M   'P 1'
#
loop_
_entity.id
_entity.type
_entity.pdbx_description
1 polymer ?
#
loop_
_entity_poly.entity_id
_entity_poly.type
_entity_poly.pdbx_seq_one_letter_code
_entity_poly.pdbx_strand_id
1 'polypeptide(L)'
;MSIKKSIPYLSSDYNNILEDFQIEKIRSMGKEELIVCLKNPESWIYDFYLRNSCINLFQRTGGFTGIGLCDDDLYRIGVETTIIQLNKRYFFDLNNDNFLILNKIRSRIVNNIRNYFSPVRRINYTQFNNYLIQIEDSDNIFEKIALERDLEKVDIETLKNGLKKVWENSIVDMDFDLKDFEQLCDKFGLTPLDVLVYNPYILPQMSKEACNNANYQLVLVFDGDNIV
;
A
#
# COMPACT_ATOMS: atom_id res chain seq x y z
N MET A 1 -48.47 -3.97 -15.10
CA MET A 1 -47.45 -4.49 -14.18
C MET A 1 -46.22 -4.82 -15.03
N SER A 2 -45.17 -3.98 -14.98
CA SER A 2 -44.01 -4.12 -15.87
C SER A 2 -43.11 -5.24 -15.35
N ILE A 3 -42.90 -6.28 -16.17
CA ILE A 3 -41.96 -7.35 -15.87
C ILE A 3 -40.56 -6.75 -16.01
N LYS A 4 -39.93 -6.39 -14.88
CA LYS A 4 -38.49 -6.13 -14.83
C LYS A 4 -37.77 -7.44 -15.15
N LYS A 5 -37.40 -7.64 -16.41
CA LYS A 5 -36.38 -8.64 -16.78
C LYS A 5 -35.06 -8.15 -16.20
N SER A 6 -34.67 -8.71 -15.07
CA SER A 6 -33.28 -8.65 -14.62
C SER A 6 -32.46 -9.53 -15.58
N ILE A 7 -31.69 -8.90 -16.46
CA ILE A 7 -30.68 -9.60 -17.24
C ILE A 7 -29.57 -10.01 -16.24
N PRO A 8 -29.25 -11.31 -16.09
CA PRO A 8 -28.16 -11.73 -15.23
C PRO A 8 -26.85 -11.37 -15.94
N TYR A 9 -26.27 -10.23 -15.59
CA TYR A 9 -24.92 -9.88 -16.06
C TYR A 9 -23.91 -10.75 -15.33
N LEU A 10 -23.07 -11.47 -16.08
CA LEU A 10 -21.87 -12.08 -15.51
C LEU A 10 -20.89 -10.97 -15.13
N SER A 11 -20.07 -11.17 -14.09
CA SER A 11 -19.09 -10.17 -13.66
C SER A 11 -18.11 -9.73 -14.78
N SER A 12 -17.96 -10.55 -15.82
CA SER A 12 -17.19 -10.23 -17.04
C SER A 12 -17.85 -9.16 -17.91
N ASP A 13 -19.17 -9.02 -17.88
CA ASP A 13 -19.91 -8.05 -18.71
C ASP A 13 -19.85 -6.64 -18.12
N TYR A 14 -19.74 -6.52 -16.79
CA TYR A 14 -19.70 -5.24 -16.10
C TYR A 14 -18.47 -4.39 -16.46
N ASN A 15 -17.29 -5.02 -16.53
CA ASN A 15 -16.06 -4.31 -16.88
C ASN A 15 -16.09 -3.80 -18.33
N ASN A 16 -16.64 -4.60 -19.26
CA ASN A 16 -16.79 -4.20 -20.65
C ASN A 16 -17.80 -3.06 -20.81
N ILE A 17 -18.93 -3.12 -20.11
CA ILE A 17 -19.93 -2.04 -20.10
C ILE A 17 -19.34 -0.74 -19.51
N LEU A 18 -18.55 -0.85 -18.44
CA LEU A 18 -17.89 0.29 -17.84
C LEU A 18 -16.87 0.92 -18.80
N GLU A 19 -16.07 0.10 -19.49
CA GLU A 19 -15.12 0.56 -20.52
C GLU A 19 -15.85 1.25 -21.69
N ASP A 20 -16.94 0.67 -22.19
CA ASP A 20 -17.77 1.26 -23.25
C ASP A 20 -18.34 2.62 -22.84
N PHE A 21 -18.84 2.73 -21.60
CA PHE A 21 -19.36 4.00 -21.07
C PHE A 21 -18.26 5.07 -20.95
N GLN A 22 -17.06 4.69 -20.51
CA GLN A 22 -15.92 5.61 -20.44
C GLN A 22 -15.51 6.10 -21.83
N ILE A 23 -15.48 5.20 -22.83
CA ILE A 23 -15.17 5.52 -24.22
C ILE A 23 -16.18 6.50 -24.80
N GLU A 24 -17.48 6.27 -24.58
CA GLU A 24 -18.54 7.18 -25.04
C GLU A 24 -18.49 8.53 -24.31
N LYS A 25 -18.19 8.53 -23.01
CA LYS A 25 -17.93 9.77 -22.27
C LYS A 25 -16.77 10.55 -22.88
N ILE A 26 -15.64 9.91 -23.18
CA ILE A 26 -14.48 10.56 -23.83
C ILE A 26 -14.84 11.08 -25.23
N ARG A 27 -15.65 10.35 -26.00
CA ARG A 27 -16.10 10.78 -27.34
C ARG A 27 -16.99 12.02 -27.29
N SER A 28 -17.83 12.11 -26.27
CA SER A 28 -18.77 13.23 -26.09
C SER A 28 -18.13 14.48 -25.48
N MET A 29 -16.96 14.35 -24.83
CA MET A 29 -16.25 15.48 -24.24
C MET A 29 -15.69 16.46 -25.28
N GLY A 30 -15.86 17.74 -25.00
CA GLY A 30 -15.17 18.79 -25.75
C GLY A 30 -13.66 18.78 -25.49
N LYS A 31 -12.85 19.26 -26.45
CA LYS A 31 -11.38 19.30 -26.31
C LYS A 31 -10.92 20.03 -25.05
N GLU A 32 -11.49 21.20 -24.77
CA GLU A 32 -11.14 22.00 -23.58
C GLU A 32 -11.54 21.29 -22.28
N GLU A 33 -12.71 20.65 -22.27
CA GLU A 33 -13.18 19.84 -21.14
C GLU A 33 -12.21 18.68 -20.87
N LEU A 34 -11.77 17.98 -21.92
CA LEU A 34 -10.78 16.91 -21.81
C LEU A 34 -9.44 17.44 -21.27
N ILE A 35 -8.99 18.60 -21.73
CA ILE A 35 -7.74 19.22 -21.25
C ILE A 35 -7.83 19.56 -19.77
N VAL A 36 -8.97 20.11 -19.31
CA VAL A 36 -9.20 20.37 -17.89
C VAL A 36 -9.13 19.07 -17.08
N CYS A 37 -9.78 18.01 -17.55
CA CYS A 37 -9.69 16.69 -16.92
C CYS A 37 -8.26 16.14 -16.89
N LEU A 38 -7.49 16.28 -17.97
CA LEU A 38 -6.10 15.78 -18.04
C LEU A 38 -5.12 16.61 -17.20
N LYS A 39 -5.44 17.85 -16.87
CA LYS A 39 -4.59 18.66 -15.98
C LYS A 39 -4.87 18.40 -14.50
N ASN A 40 -5.95 17.69 -14.17
CA ASN A 40 -6.26 17.29 -12.80
C ASN A 40 -5.79 15.84 -12.54
N PRO A 41 -4.78 15.61 -11.67
CA PRO A 41 -4.31 14.26 -11.33
C PRO A 41 -5.41 13.37 -10.74
N GLU A 42 -6.37 13.96 -10.02
CA GLU A 42 -7.47 13.25 -9.36
C GLU A 42 -8.67 13.02 -10.32
N SER A 43 -8.48 13.31 -11.60
CA SER A 43 -9.52 13.06 -12.59
C SER A 43 -9.72 11.57 -12.80
N TRP A 44 -10.99 11.17 -12.87
CA TRP A 44 -11.43 9.80 -13.14
C TRP A 44 -10.72 9.15 -14.35
N ILE A 45 -10.27 9.94 -15.32
CA ILE A 45 -9.60 9.45 -16.52
C ILE A 45 -8.27 8.74 -16.20
N TYR A 46 -7.60 9.14 -15.12
CA TYR A 46 -6.36 8.52 -14.69
C TYR A 46 -6.60 7.17 -14.04
N ASP A 47 -7.52 7.10 -13.08
CA ASP A 47 -7.75 5.87 -12.31
C ASP A 47 -8.50 4.82 -13.12
N PHE A 48 -9.54 5.24 -13.84
CA PHE A 48 -10.48 4.31 -14.45
C PHE A 48 -10.17 3.97 -15.91
N TYR A 49 -9.48 4.84 -16.65
CA TYR A 49 -9.20 4.63 -18.08
C TYR A 49 -7.72 4.43 -18.41
N LEU A 50 -6.83 5.27 -17.84
CA LEU A 50 -5.41 5.26 -18.21
C LEU A 50 -4.56 4.30 -17.37
N ARG A 51 -4.89 4.05 -16.09
CA ARG A 51 -4.03 3.28 -15.16
C ARG A 51 -3.60 1.93 -15.71
N ASN A 52 -4.57 1.04 -15.91
CA ASN A 52 -4.30 -0.32 -16.35
C ASN A 52 -3.65 -0.34 -17.74
N SER A 53 -4.10 0.53 -18.65
CA SER A 53 -3.54 0.59 -20.00
C SER A 53 -2.10 1.09 -20.04
N CYS A 54 -1.70 2.00 -19.13
CA CYS A 54 -0.34 2.48 -18.99
C CYS A 54 0.57 1.42 -18.35
N ILE A 55 0.16 0.81 -17.23
CA ILE A 55 0.95 -0.22 -16.55
C ILE A 55 1.13 -1.45 -17.44
N ASN A 56 0.06 -1.93 -18.09
CA ASN A 56 0.16 -3.04 -19.04
C ASN A 56 1.10 -2.70 -20.20
N LEU A 57 1.06 -1.46 -20.72
CA LEU A 57 1.97 -1.04 -21.78
C LEU A 57 3.42 -0.99 -21.28
N PHE A 58 3.66 -0.48 -20.08
CA PHE A 58 4.98 -0.44 -19.45
C PHE A 58 5.58 -1.84 -19.30
N GLN A 59 4.83 -2.78 -18.70
CA GLN A 59 5.27 -4.16 -18.50
C GLN A 59 5.51 -4.89 -19.83
N ARG A 60 4.56 -4.79 -20.80
CA ARG A 60 4.69 -5.44 -22.13
C ARG A 60 5.89 -4.98 -22.94
N THR A 61 6.41 -3.80 -22.65
CA THR A 61 7.54 -3.20 -23.37
C THR A 61 8.86 -3.32 -22.61
N GLY A 62 8.93 -4.27 -21.66
CA GLY A 62 10.13 -4.60 -20.91
C GLY A 62 10.39 -3.73 -19.67
N GLY A 63 9.39 -2.96 -19.23
CA GLY A 63 9.43 -2.30 -17.92
C GLY A 63 9.30 -3.30 -16.77
N PHE A 64 9.92 -3.00 -15.64
CA PHE A 64 9.85 -3.80 -14.42
C PHE A 64 9.66 -2.90 -13.20
N THR A 65 9.11 -3.45 -12.13
CA THR A 65 9.01 -2.80 -10.82
C THR A 65 10.31 -2.98 -10.04
N GLY A 66 10.81 -1.88 -9.47
CA GLY A 66 11.94 -1.94 -8.54
C GLY A 66 11.51 -2.53 -7.19
N ILE A 67 12.48 -2.96 -6.38
CA ILE A 67 12.23 -3.39 -5.00
C ILE A 67 11.60 -2.21 -4.23
N GLY A 68 10.45 -2.45 -3.60
CA GLY A 68 9.73 -1.46 -2.80
C GLY A 68 8.82 -0.50 -3.59
N LEU A 69 8.67 -0.66 -4.91
CA LEU A 69 7.73 0.13 -5.71
C LEU A 69 6.64 -0.75 -6.30
N CYS A 70 5.39 -0.45 -5.96
CA CYS A 70 4.25 -1.11 -6.59
C CYS A 70 3.85 -0.41 -7.90
N ASP A 71 2.96 -1.05 -8.67
CA ASP A 71 2.43 -0.48 -9.92
C ASP A 71 1.74 0.88 -9.67
N ASP A 72 1.10 1.08 -8.51
CA ASP A 72 0.46 2.35 -8.15
C ASP A 72 1.47 3.48 -7.94
N ASP A 73 2.59 3.20 -7.27
CA ASP A 73 3.64 4.20 -7.06
C ASP A 73 4.25 4.65 -8.38
N LEU A 74 4.55 3.70 -9.26
CA LEU A 74 5.07 3.99 -10.59
C LEU A 74 4.07 4.78 -11.41
N TYR A 75 2.80 4.38 -11.40
CA TYR A 75 1.77 5.09 -12.12
C TYR A 75 1.65 6.53 -11.65
N ARG A 76 1.59 6.76 -10.34
CA ARG A 76 1.54 8.08 -9.71
C ARG A 76 2.72 8.96 -10.14
N ILE A 77 3.95 8.45 -10.04
CA ILE A 77 5.16 9.18 -10.48
C ILE A 77 5.06 9.58 -11.97
N GLY A 78 4.59 8.65 -12.81
CA GLY A 78 4.38 8.88 -14.23
C GLY A 78 3.34 9.96 -14.52
N VAL A 79 2.23 9.97 -13.77
CA VAL A 79 1.13 10.94 -13.90
C VAL A 79 1.57 12.33 -13.46
N GLU A 80 2.15 12.48 -12.26
CA GLU A 80 2.60 13.77 -11.72
C GLU A 80 3.61 14.44 -12.66
N THR A 81 4.59 13.67 -13.13
CA THR A 81 5.57 14.15 -14.11
C THR A 81 4.91 14.55 -15.43
N THR A 82 3.89 13.81 -15.87
CA THR A 82 3.15 14.12 -17.09
C THR A 82 2.40 15.43 -16.95
N ILE A 83 1.71 15.68 -15.83
CA ILE A 83 0.93 16.90 -15.59
C ILE A 83 1.81 18.15 -15.65
N ILE A 84 3.01 18.10 -15.06
CA ILE A 84 3.99 19.19 -15.18
C ILE A 84 4.33 19.46 -16.66
N GLN A 85 4.40 18.43 -17.49
CA GLN A 85 4.65 18.55 -18.92
C GLN A 85 3.44 19.02 -19.72
N LEU A 86 2.21 18.75 -19.29
CA LEU A 86 0.98 19.24 -19.93
C LEU A 86 0.83 20.75 -19.82
N ASN A 87 1.45 21.36 -18.79
CA ASN A 87 1.48 22.80 -18.60
C ASN A 87 2.45 23.53 -19.54
N LYS A 88 3.24 22.80 -20.34
CA LYS A 88 4.12 23.41 -21.35
C LYS A 88 3.29 23.94 -22.52
N ARG A 89 3.68 25.12 -23.04
CA ARG A 89 3.06 25.69 -24.27
C ARG A 89 3.15 24.65 -25.40
N TYR A 90 2.09 24.55 -26.19
CA TYR A 90 1.97 23.70 -27.38
C TYR A 90 1.77 22.19 -27.17
N PHE A 91 1.51 21.71 -25.95
CA PHE A 91 1.31 20.25 -25.75
C PHE A 91 0.11 19.70 -26.54
N PHE A 92 -0.98 20.48 -26.63
CA PHE A 92 -2.27 20.09 -27.22
C PHE A 92 -2.53 20.71 -28.60
N ASP A 93 -1.58 21.46 -29.15
CA ASP A 93 -1.80 22.35 -30.29
C ASP A 93 -1.86 21.62 -31.64
N LEU A 94 -1.60 20.31 -31.67
CA LEU A 94 -1.47 19.54 -32.90
C LEU A 94 -2.64 18.58 -33.21
N ASN A 95 -3.52 18.28 -32.25
CA ASN A 95 -4.58 17.28 -32.43
C ASN A 95 -5.93 17.73 -31.84
N ASN A 96 -7.01 17.53 -32.59
CA ASN A 96 -8.39 17.70 -32.13
C ASN A 96 -9.10 16.38 -31.81
N ASP A 97 -8.45 15.24 -32.06
CA ASP A 97 -8.97 13.92 -31.70
C ASP A 97 -8.58 13.57 -30.26
N ASN A 98 -9.59 13.38 -29.42
CA ASN A 98 -9.47 13.02 -28.01
C ASN A 98 -8.66 11.72 -27.81
N PHE A 99 -8.82 10.71 -28.65
CA PHE A 99 -8.08 9.45 -28.53
C PHE A 99 -6.62 9.61 -28.93
N LEU A 100 -6.29 10.46 -29.90
CA LEU A 100 -4.89 10.77 -30.21
C LEU A 100 -4.22 11.52 -29.07
N ILE A 101 -4.95 12.44 -28.42
CA ILE A 101 -4.48 13.10 -27.19
C ILE A 101 -4.23 12.05 -26.11
N LEU A 102 -5.19 11.17 -25.82
CA LEU A 102 -5.05 10.15 -24.78
C LEU A 102 -3.94 9.14 -25.06
N ASN A 103 -3.74 8.72 -26.30
CA ASN A 103 -2.61 7.88 -26.69
C ASN A 103 -1.27 8.58 -26.43
N LYS A 104 -1.17 9.87 -26.75
CA LYS A 104 0.01 10.68 -26.45
C LYS A 104 0.25 10.78 -24.94
N ILE A 105 -0.80 10.94 -24.14
CA ILE A 105 -0.72 10.93 -22.67
C ILE A 105 -0.22 9.58 -22.16
N ARG A 106 -0.82 8.47 -22.60
CA ARG A 106 -0.40 7.10 -22.24
C ARG A 106 1.08 6.86 -22.55
N SER A 107 1.53 7.18 -23.76
CA SER A 107 2.94 7.06 -24.13
C SER A 107 3.83 7.95 -23.26
N ARG A 108 3.35 9.13 -22.85
CA ARG A 108 4.12 10.04 -22.01
C ARG A 108 4.27 9.50 -20.59
N ILE A 109 3.20 9.01 -19.98
CA ILE A 109 3.22 8.39 -18.64
C ILE A 109 4.21 7.23 -18.64
N VAL A 110 4.09 6.28 -19.58
CA VAL A 110 5.00 5.12 -19.67
C VAL A 110 6.46 5.56 -19.84
N ASN A 111 6.72 6.58 -20.68
CA ASN A 111 8.07 7.10 -20.84
C ASN A 111 8.60 7.79 -19.57
N ASN A 112 7.75 8.49 -18.82
CA ASN A 112 8.13 9.09 -17.55
C ASN A 112 8.47 8.01 -16.50
N ILE A 113 7.68 6.94 -16.43
CA ILE A 113 7.98 5.77 -15.58
C ILE A 113 9.32 5.15 -15.98
N ARG A 114 9.58 4.93 -17.28
CA ARG A 114 10.90 4.41 -17.72
C ARG A 114 12.05 5.36 -17.39
N ASN A 115 11.84 6.66 -17.59
CA ASN A 115 12.86 7.67 -17.31
C ASN A 115 13.22 7.69 -15.82
N TYR A 116 12.28 7.38 -14.93
CA TYR A 116 12.56 7.21 -13.51
C TYR A 116 13.63 6.14 -13.26
N PHE A 117 13.66 5.05 -14.01
CA PHE A 117 14.71 4.03 -13.88
C PHE A 117 15.97 4.31 -14.72
N SER A 118 16.05 5.44 -15.42
CA SER A 118 17.20 5.73 -16.29
C SER A 118 18.35 6.35 -15.51
N PRO A 119 19.55 5.72 -15.49
CA PRO A 119 20.71 6.23 -14.75
C PRO A 119 21.24 7.57 -15.29
N VAL A 120 20.86 7.94 -16.52
CA VAL A 120 21.34 9.15 -17.22
C VAL A 120 20.42 10.36 -16.99
N ARG A 121 19.24 10.18 -16.37
CA ARG A 121 18.25 11.24 -16.16
C ARG A 121 18.44 11.93 -14.80
N ARG A 122 18.22 13.25 -14.79
CA ARG A 122 18.41 14.14 -13.62
C ARG A 122 17.48 13.83 -12.43
N ILE A 123 16.37 13.14 -12.62
CA ILE A 123 15.48 12.66 -11.56
C ILE A 123 15.28 11.18 -11.84
N ASN A 124 15.95 10.32 -11.09
CA ASN A 124 15.89 8.88 -11.24
C ASN A 124 15.75 8.17 -9.89
N TYR A 125 15.36 6.90 -9.93
CA TYR A 125 15.20 5.98 -8.80
C TYR A 125 16.41 5.98 -7.89
N THR A 126 17.63 6.11 -8.45
CA THR A 126 18.86 6.10 -7.67
C THR A 126 18.95 7.31 -6.74
N GLN A 127 18.52 8.50 -7.18
CA GLN A 127 18.43 9.67 -6.30
C GLN A 127 17.26 9.61 -5.32
N PHE A 128 16.12 9.02 -5.72
CA PHE A 128 14.97 8.88 -4.83
C PHE A 128 15.24 7.85 -3.73
N ASN A 129 15.89 6.71 -4.03
CA ASN A 129 16.38 5.77 -3.03
C ASN A 129 17.40 6.43 -2.10
N ASN A 130 18.34 7.22 -2.62
CA ASN A 130 19.29 7.93 -1.78
C ASN A 130 18.59 8.97 -0.88
N TYR A 131 17.51 9.61 -1.36
CA TYR A 131 16.70 10.54 -0.58
C TYR A 131 15.81 9.82 0.44
N LEU A 132 15.23 8.67 0.10
CA LEU A 132 14.45 7.83 1.01
C LEU A 132 15.33 7.25 2.11
N ILE A 133 16.52 6.74 1.79
CA ILE A 133 17.51 6.31 2.77
C ILE A 133 17.89 7.49 3.69
N GLN A 134 18.11 8.68 3.14
CA GLN A 134 18.39 9.89 3.92
C GLN A 134 17.22 10.35 4.79
N ILE A 135 15.97 10.20 4.32
CA ILE A 135 14.77 10.50 5.09
C ILE A 135 14.55 9.47 6.19
N GLU A 136 14.60 8.16 5.87
CA GLU A 136 14.47 7.07 6.84
C GLU A 136 15.55 7.15 7.93
N ASP A 137 16.77 7.58 7.58
CA ASP A 137 17.84 7.86 8.54
C ASP A 137 17.56 9.14 9.37
N SER A 138 16.82 10.12 8.84
CA SER A 138 16.52 11.39 9.52
C SER A 138 15.24 11.38 10.36
N ASP A 139 14.19 10.71 9.91
CA ASP A 139 12.90 10.55 10.60
C ASP A 139 13.07 9.63 11.81
N ASN A 140 13.89 8.57 11.70
CA ASN A 140 14.27 7.73 12.83
C ASN A 140 15.01 8.49 13.94
N ILE A 141 15.64 9.63 13.64
CA ILE A 141 16.36 10.41 14.65
C ILE A 141 15.42 11.46 15.25
N PHE A 142 14.68 12.21 14.44
CA PHE A 142 13.81 13.28 14.94
C PHE A 142 12.52 12.76 15.60
N GLU A 143 11.84 11.74 15.04
CA GLU A 143 10.67 11.14 15.70
C GLU A 143 11.08 10.42 16.97
N LYS A 144 12.22 9.71 16.97
CA LYS A 144 12.74 9.04 18.15
C LYS A 144 13.09 10.04 19.26
N ILE A 145 13.73 11.17 18.94
CA ILE A 145 14.02 12.23 19.91
C ILE A 145 12.73 12.92 20.42
N ALA A 146 11.73 13.11 19.56
CA ALA A 146 10.45 13.73 19.95
C ALA A 146 9.58 12.79 20.81
N LEU A 147 9.50 11.50 20.43
CA LEU A 147 8.83 10.45 21.20
C LEU A 147 9.53 10.22 22.54
N GLU A 148 10.87 10.11 22.57
CA GLU A 148 11.64 9.96 23.81
C GLU A 148 11.39 11.15 24.77
N ARG A 149 11.34 12.40 24.25
CA ARG A 149 11.05 13.59 25.07
C ARG A 149 9.62 13.69 25.62
N ASP A 150 8.63 13.16 24.91
CA ASP A 150 7.25 13.17 25.38
C ASP A 150 6.92 11.96 26.28
N LEU A 151 7.63 10.83 26.09
CA LEU A 151 7.51 9.63 26.92
C LEU A 151 8.26 9.74 28.25
N GLU A 152 9.30 10.58 28.36
CA GLU A 152 9.94 10.95 29.65
C GLU A 152 8.95 11.58 30.66
N LYS A 153 7.77 12.04 30.21
CA LYS A 153 6.73 12.63 31.06
C LYS A 153 5.61 11.67 31.43
N VAL A 154 5.59 10.46 30.86
CA VAL A 154 4.53 9.47 31.09
C VAL A 154 4.93 8.56 32.25
N ASP A 155 4.01 8.33 33.18
CA ASP A 155 4.28 7.46 34.32
C ASP A 155 4.46 5.99 33.88
N ILE A 156 5.32 5.25 34.60
CA ILE A 156 5.71 3.89 34.26
C ILE A 156 4.52 2.91 34.27
N GLU A 157 3.51 3.14 35.10
CA GLU A 157 2.28 2.35 35.18
C GLU A 157 1.43 2.55 33.92
N THR A 158 1.32 3.79 33.44
CA THR A 158 0.64 4.11 32.17
C THR A 158 1.37 3.47 30.99
N LEU A 159 2.71 3.47 30.98
CA LEU A 159 3.52 2.80 29.96
C LEU A 159 3.29 1.28 29.96
N LYS A 160 3.33 0.64 31.13
CA LYS A 160 3.03 -0.80 31.27
C LYS A 160 1.62 -1.15 30.76
N ASN A 161 0.62 -0.35 31.12
CA ASN A 161 -0.76 -0.56 30.66
C ASN A 161 -0.89 -0.38 29.13
N GLY A 162 -0.15 0.55 28.54
CA GLY A 162 -0.09 0.74 27.09
C GLY A 162 0.56 -0.44 26.37
N LEU A 163 1.75 -0.85 26.82
CA LEU A 163 2.48 -2.00 26.26
C LEU A 163 1.69 -3.30 26.37
N LYS A 164 1.00 -3.52 27.50
CA LYS A 164 0.12 -4.67 27.69
C LYS A 164 -1.01 -4.71 26.64
N LYS A 165 -1.63 -3.57 26.34
CA LYS A 165 -2.68 -3.48 25.30
C LYS A 165 -2.14 -3.74 23.90
N VAL A 166 -0.93 -3.26 23.59
CA VAL A 166 -0.28 -3.53 22.30
C VAL A 166 -0.09 -5.03 22.12
N TRP A 167 0.43 -5.71 23.15
CA TRP A 167 0.59 -7.16 23.14
C TRP A 167 -0.74 -7.92 23.01
N GLU A 168 -1.77 -7.53 23.76
CA GLU A 168 -3.09 -8.17 23.68
C GLU A 168 -3.72 -8.03 22.28
N ASN A 169 -3.53 -6.89 21.62
CA ASN A 169 -4.04 -6.64 20.28
C ASN A 169 -3.23 -7.36 19.19
N SER A 170 -1.96 -7.64 19.44
CA SER A 170 -1.07 -8.27 18.46
C SER A 170 -1.13 -9.79 18.45
N ILE A 171 -1.81 -10.45 19.41
CA ILE A 171 -1.95 -11.92 19.44
C ILE A 171 -2.55 -12.50 18.15
N VAL A 172 -3.37 -11.71 17.44
CA VAL A 172 -4.02 -12.11 16.18
C VAL A 172 -3.22 -11.65 14.95
N ASP A 173 -2.18 -10.84 15.16
CA ASP A 173 -1.34 -10.30 14.11
C ASP A 173 -0.20 -11.28 13.79
N MET A 174 -0.02 -11.60 12.51
CA MET A 174 1.06 -12.49 12.07
C MET A 174 2.40 -11.77 11.90
N ASP A 175 2.39 -10.44 11.93
CA ASP A 175 3.56 -9.60 11.65
C ASP A 175 4.21 -9.04 12.93
N PHE A 176 3.69 -9.39 14.12
CA PHE A 176 4.22 -8.92 15.40
C PHE A 176 4.40 -10.08 16.38
N ASP A 177 5.65 -10.46 16.65
CA ASP A 177 6.00 -11.59 17.50
C ASP A 177 6.59 -11.20 18.88
N LEU A 178 6.96 -12.20 19.69
CA LEU A 178 7.54 -11.97 21.02
C LEU A 178 8.86 -11.18 20.95
N LYS A 179 9.64 -11.35 19.88
CA LYS A 179 10.91 -10.66 19.70
C LYS A 179 10.70 -9.19 19.33
N ASP A 180 9.64 -8.89 18.59
CA ASP A 180 9.21 -7.51 18.33
C ASP A 180 8.73 -6.83 19.61
N PHE A 181 8.02 -7.58 20.46
CA PHE A 181 7.57 -7.09 21.77
C PHE A 181 8.70 -6.87 22.76
N GLU A 182 9.72 -7.74 22.79
CA GLU A 182 10.95 -7.54 23.58
C GLU A 182 11.65 -6.24 23.19
N GLN A 183 11.87 -6.02 21.90
CA GLN A 183 12.49 -4.80 21.39
C GLN A 183 11.68 -3.56 21.74
N LEU A 184 10.34 -3.68 21.77
CA LEU A 184 9.47 -2.59 22.20
C LEU A 184 9.60 -2.31 23.69
N CYS A 185 9.64 -3.34 24.55
CA CYS A 185 9.80 -3.17 26.00
C CYS A 185 11.18 -2.59 26.36
N ASP A 186 12.24 -3.05 25.69
CA ASP A 186 13.62 -2.59 25.91
C ASP A 186 13.79 -1.09 25.63
N LYS A 187 13.04 -0.54 24.66
CA LYS A 187 13.01 0.91 24.39
C LYS A 187 12.56 1.75 25.60
N PHE A 188 11.83 1.15 26.54
CA PHE A 188 11.36 1.78 27.77
C PHE A 188 12.09 1.30 29.03
N GLY A 189 13.16 0.50 28.88
CA GLY A 189 13.88 -0.10 30.01
C GLY A 189 13.06 -1.12 30.80
N LEU A 190 12.05 -1.73 30.17
CA LEU A 190 11.19 -2.76 30.73
C LEU A 190 11.47 -4.09 30.05
N THR A 191 11.16 -5.20 30.72
CA THR A 191 11.12 -6.52 30.10
C THR A 191 9.67 -6.95 29.87
N PRO A 192 9.40 -7.91 28.97
CA PRO A 192 8.07 -8.50 28.84
C PRO A 192 7.49 -9.03 30.17
N LEU A 193 8.35 -9.49 31.09
CA LEU A 193 7.95 -9.94 32.43
C LEU A 193 7.49 -8.79 33.34
N ASP A 194 7.98 -7.58 33.12
CA ASP A 194 7.56 -6.40 33.89
C ASP A 194 6.18 -5.87 33.46
N VAL A 195 5.72 -6.28 32.27
CA VAL A 195 4.50 -5.82 31.60
C VAL A 195 3.40 -6.88 31.62
N LEU A 196 3.76 -8.15 31.39
CA LEU A 196 2.83 -9.26 31.29
C LEU A 196 2.62 -9.94 32.65
N VAL A 197 1.40 -10.39 32.90
CA VAL A 197 1.03 -11.11 34.14
C VAL A 197 1.42 -12.59 34.11
N TYR A 198 2.10 -13.03 33.06
CA TYR A 198 2.55 -14.40 32.84
C TYR A 198 3.92 -14.39 32.18
N ASN A 199 4.65 -15.51 32.26
CA ASN A 199 5.95 -15.63 31.63
C ASN A 199 5.79 -16.01 30.14
N PRO A 200 6.11 -15.10 29.19
CA PRO A 200 5.90 -15.35 27.76
C PRO A 200 6.90 -16.35 27.16
N TYR A 201 7.96 -16.70 27.88
CA TYR A 201 8.97 -17.67 27.45
C TYR A 201 8.60 -19.11 27.76
N ILE A 202 7.53 -19.32 28.55
CA ILE A 202 7.04 -20.65 28.86
C ILE A 202 6.20 -21.15 27.69
N LEU A 203 6.73 -22.13 26.97
CA LEU A 203 5.97 -22.88 25.97
C LEU A 203 4.88 -23.71 26.69
N PRO A 204 3.61 -23.61 26.27
CA PRO A 204 2.57 -24.47 26.80
C PRO A 204 2.93 -25.93 26.57
N GLN A 205 2.79 -26.78 27.59
CA GLN A 205 2.96 -28.20 27.39
C GLN A 205 1.83 -28.72 26.51
N MET A 206 2.19 -29.53 25.52
CA MET A 206 1.25 -30.10 24.57
C MET A 206 1.44 -31.61 24.52
N SER A 207 0.33 -32.35 24.47
CA SER A 207 0.34 -33.79 24.25
C SER A 207 -0.58 -34.17 23.10
N LYS A 208 -0.44 -35.41 22.63
CA LYS A 208 -1.36 -35.99 21.65
C LYS A 208 -2.35 -36.89 22.37
N GLU A 209 -3.64 -36.68 22.13
CA GLU A 209 -4.71 -37.50 22.68
C GLU A 209 -5.38 -38.27 21.53
N ALA A 210 -5.62 -39.57 21.73
CA ALA A 210 -6.28 -40.40 20.73
C ALA A 210 -7.77 -40.02 20.64
N CYS A 211 -8.26 -39.79 19.43
CA CYS A 211 -9.68 -39.53 19.20
C CYS A 211 -10.47 -40.85 19.08
N ASN A 212 -11.80 -40.75 19.05
CA ASN A 212 -12.68 -41.91 18.81
C ASN A 212 -12.66 -42.43 17.36
N ASN A 213 -11.83 -41.83 16.51
CA ASN A 213 -11.41 -42.34 15.22
C ASN A 213 -9.89 -42.54 15.30
N ALA A 214 -9.27 -43.31 14.41
CA ALA A 214 -7.83 -43.66 14.48
C ALA A 214 -6.84 -42.46 14.35
N ASN A 215 -7.30 -41.23 14.60
CA ASN A 215 -6.56 -39.99 14.58
C ASN A 215 -6.20 -39.53 16.00
N TYR A 216 -5.37 -38.50 16.05
CA TYR A 216 -4.95 -37.85 17.30
C TYR A 216 -5.27 -36.36 17.22
N GLN A 217 -5.63 -35.78 18.37
CA GLN A 217 -5.77 -34.34 18.55
C GLN A 217 -4.64 -33.82 19.43
N LEU A 218 -4.14 -32.63 19.10
CA LEU A 218 -3.22 -31.90 19.95
C LEU A 218 -4.01 -31.27 21.11
N VAL A 219 -3.60 -31.56 22.34
CA VAL A 219 -4.24 -31.02 23.56
C VAL A 219 -3.22 -30.28 24.41
N LEU A 220 -3.65 -29.17 25.02
CA LEU A 220 -2.85 -28.43 25.98
C LEU A 220 -2.86 -29.18 27.32
N VAL A 221 -1.68 -29.43 27.86
CA VAL A 221 -1.48 -30.04 29.17
C VAL A 221 -1.20 -28.91 30.15
N PHE A 222 -2.07 -28.78 31.15
CA PHE A 222 -1.85 -27.89 32.27
C PHE A 222 -1.36 -28.76 33.42
N ASP A 223 -0.15 -28.49 33.93
CA ASP A 223 0.31 -29.06 35.19
C ASP A 223 -0.62 -28.53 36.28
N GLY A 224 -1.62 -29.32 36.65
CA GLY A 224 -2.47 -28.99 37.77
C GLY A 224 -1.67 -29.27 39.04
N ASP A 225 -1.16 -28.24 39.71
CA ASP A 225 -0.79 -28.39 41.11
C ASP A 225 -0.89 -27.08 41.93
N ASN A 226 -1.54 -27.25 43.08
CA ASN A 226 -1.56 -26.42 44.30
C ASN A 226 -2.45 -25.17 44.31
N ILE A 227 -3.77 -25.42 44.35
CA ILE A 227 -4.70 -24.57 45.10
C ILE A 227 -4.33 -24.72 46.58
N VAL A 228 -3.84 -23.65 47.21
CA VAL A 228 -3.82 -23.49 48.68
C VAL A 228 -5.25 -23.32 49.18
#